data_AF-A0A0N9ZP79-F1
#
_entry.id   AF-A0A0N9ZP79-F1
#
_cell.length_a   1.000
_cell.length_b   1.000
_cell.length_c   1.000
_cell.angle_alpha   90.00
_cell.angle_beta   90.00
_cell.angle_gamma   90.00
#
_symmetry.space_group_name_H-M   'P 1'
#
loop_
_entity.id
_entity.type
_entity.pdbx_description
1 polymer ?
#
loop_
_entity_poly.entity_id
_entity_poly.type
_entity_poly.pdbx_seq_one_letter_code
_entity_poly.pdbx_strand_id
1 'polypeptide(L)'
;EAILPVHGLYTSDPRFEFLLLPKNVGKRKAQIAAIERSCGDLILNVDSDTSIASDVVTLLVEKMRDSDVGAAMGQLKASNRDQNLLTRLIDMEYWLACNDERAAQARFGAVMCCCGPCAMYRRSALLLLLDQYQTQLYRGKPSDFGEDRHLTILMLSAGFRTEYVPEAIAKTVVPDRIGSYLRQQLRWARSTFRDTLLALPLLPSHNRFLTLDAIHQNIGPLLLAVSSATGIIQFVLTATMPGWTIIIIASMTMVRCSVAAYRA
;
A
#
# COMPACT_ATOMS: atom_id res chain seq x y z
N GLU A 1 3.11 -0.85 28.33
CA GLU A 1 2.61 0.28 29.16
C GLU A 1 1.65 1.20 28.40
N ALA A 2 1.97 1.72 27.21
CA ALA A 2 1.09 2.66 26.49
C ALA A 2 -0.31 2.15 26.10
N ILE A 3 -0.50 0.84 25.91
CA ILE A 3 -1.79 0.24 25.50
C ILE A 3 -2.74 0.04 26.69
N LEU A 4 -2.22 -0.13 27.92
CA LEU A 4 -3.04 -0.43 29.10
C LEU A 4 -4.03 0.69 29.45
N PRO A 5 -3.66 1.98 29.40
CA PRO A 5 -4.61 3.08 29.60
C PRO A 5 -5.71 3.12 28.54
N VAL A 6 -5.38 2.87 27.28
CA VAL A 6 -6.36 2.83 26.17
C VAL A 6 -7.32 1.66 26.38
N HIS A 7 -6.80 0.48 26.68
CA HIS A 7 -7.64 -0.68 26.99
C HIS A 7 -8.56 -0.40 28.19
N GLY A 8 -8.03 0.15 29.28
CA GLY A 8 -8.83 0.48 30.46
C GLY A 8 -9.95 1.48 30.17
N LEU A 9 -9.70 2.47 29.31
CA LEU A 9 -10.69 3.48 28.93
C LEU A 9 -11.84 2.90 28.09
N TYR A 10 -11.52 2.00 27.14
CA TYR A 10 -12.49 1.52 26.15
C TYR A 10 -13.06 0.13 26.46
N THR A 11 -12.48 -0.64 27.38
CA THR A 11 -12.95 -2.01 27.68
C THR A 11 -14.37 -2.07 28.25
N SER A 12 -14.88 -0.96 28.79
CA SER A 12 -16.23 -0.87 29.32
C SER A 12 -17.25 -0.31 28.31
N ASP A 13 -16.78 0.17 27.16
CA ASP A 13 -17.64 0.71 26.10
C ASP A 13 -18.12 -0.45 25.20
N PRO A 14 -19.43 -0.71 25.13
CA PRO A 14 -19.97 -1.84 24.37
C PRO A 14 -19.76 -1.73 22.85
N ARG A 15 -19.32 -0.57 22.35
CA ARG A 15 -18.97 -0.37 20.94
C ARG A 15 -17.61 -0.95 20.57
N PHE A 16 -16.78 -1.29 21.56
CA PHE A 16 -15.43 -1.79 21.35
C PHE A 16 -15.30 -3.22 21.87
N GLU A 17 -14.71 -4.09 21.05
CA GLU A 17 -14.34 -5.44 21.46
C GLU A 17 -12.82 -5.60 21.34
N PHE A 18 -12.19 -6.06 22.41
CA PHE A 18 -10.75 -6.32 22.46
C PHE A 18 -10.48 -7.81 22.34
N LEU A 19 -9.85 -8.22 21.24
CA LEU A 19 -9.42 -9.60 21.02
C LEU A 19 -7.94 -9.76 21.37
N LEU A 20 -7.65 -10.29 22.56
CA LEU A 20 -6.29 -10.62 22.99
C LEU A 20 -5.95 -12.06 22.60
N LEU A 21 -4.97 -12.23 21.72
CA LEU A 21 -4.49 -13.55 21.33
C LEU A 21 -3.46 -14.09 22.34
N PRO A 22 -3.44 -15.41 22.63
CA PRO A 22 -2.57 -15.98 23.67
C PRO A 22 -1.07 -15.76 23.45
N LYS A 23 -0.66 -15.53 22.20
CA LYS A 23 0.72 -15.25 21.81
C LYS A 23 0.74 -14.35 20.57
N ASN A 24 1.90 -13.76 20.28
CA ASN A 24 2.10 -13.05 19.02
C ASN A 24 2.07 -14.05 17.85
N VAL A 25 1.10 -13.88 16.95
CA VAL A 25 0.88 -14.72 15.76
C VAL A 25 1.11 -13.97 14.44
N GLY A 26 1.58 -12.73 14.49
CA GLY A 26 1.73 -11.84 13.33
C GLY A 26 0.45 -11.11 12.94
N LYS A 27 0.58 -10.02 12.16
CA LYS A 27 -0.50 -9.11 11.75
C LYS A 27 -1.63 -9.86 11.04
N ARG A 28 -1.29 -10.67 10.04
CA ARG A 28 -2.26 -11.45 9.25
C ARG A 28 -3.20 -12.30 10.09
N LYS A 29 -2.66 -13.14 10.97
CA LYS A 29 -3.47 -14.07 11.78
C LYS A 29 -4.34 -13.32 12.79
N ALA A 30 -3.85 -12.19 13.29
CA ALA A 30 -4.66 -11.30 14.13
C ALA A 30 -5.81 -10.65 13.34
N GLN A 31 -5.57 -10.22 12.10
CA GLN A 31 -6.62 -9.70 11.21
C GLN A 31 -7.67 -10.76 10.92
N ILE A 32 -7.27 -11.99 10.59
CA ILE A 32 -8.21 -13.11 10.34
C ILE A 32 -9.12 -13.33 11.55
N ALA A 33 -8.54 -13.44 12.75
CA ALA A 33 -9.32 -13.65 13.97
C ALA A 33 -10.31 -12.50 14.26
N ALA A 34 -9.91 -11.26 13.96
CA ALA A 34 -10.80 -10.10 14.07
C ALA A 34 -11.92 -10.12 13.01
N ILE A 35 -11.61 -10.46 11.76
CA ILE A 35 -12.59 -10.54 10.66
C ILE A 35 -13.64 -11.63 10.94
N GLU A 36 -13.22 -12.82 11.37
CA GLU A 36 -14.13 -13.93 11.69
C GLU A 36 -15.12 -13.57 12.81
N ARG A 37 -14.66 -12.79 13.79
CA ARG A 37 -15.46 -12.37 14.94
C ARG A 37 -16.33 -11.13 14.67
N SER A 38 -15.98 -10.35 13.66
CA SER A 38 -16.73 -9.16 13.25
C SER A 38 -18.10 -9.50 12.62
N CYS A 39 -19.06 -8.58 12.76
CA CYS A 39 -20.43 -8.74 12.26
C CYS A 39 -20.86 -7.74 11.17
N GLY A 40 -20.06 -6.70 10.87
CA GLY A 40 -20.44 -5.67 9.90
C GLY A 40 -20.29 -6.13 8.44
N ASP A 41 -21.09 -5.58 7.53
CA ASP A 41 -21.04 -5.95 6.10
C ASP A 41 -19.73 -5.54 5.40
N LEU A 42 -19.06 -4.52 5.95
CA LEU A 42 -17.81 -3.96 5.47
C LEU A 42 -16.78 -3.96 6.61
N ILE A 43 -15.52 -4.23 6.29
CA ILE A 43 -14.40 -4.23 7.22
C ILE A 43 -13.47 -3.08 6.87
N LEU A 44 -13.26 -2.15 7.80
CA LEU A 44 -12.26 -1.09 7.67
C LEU A 44 -11.00 -1.48 8.45
N ASN A 45 -9.90 -1.65 7.73
CA ASN A 45 -8.57 -1.80 8.31
C ASN A 45 -7.92 -0.43 8.53
N VAL A 46 -7.41 -0.21 9.74
CA VAL A 46 -6.67 0.99 10.15
C VAL A 46 -5.44 0.56 10.94
N ASP A 47 -4.27 1.02 10.54
CA ASP A 47 -3.03 0.77 11.29
C ASP A 47 -3.03 1.57 12.61
N SER A 48 -2.39 1.02 13.64
CA SER A 48 -2.41 1.58 15.01
C SER A 48 -1.74 2.96 15.14
N ASP A 49 -0.91 3.33 14.18
CA ASP A 49 -0.23 4.62 14.08
C ASP A 49 -0.97 5.61 13.17
N THR A 50 -2.22 5.31 12.84
CA THR A 50 -3.03 6.06 11.88
C THR A 50 -4.27 6.66 12.55
N SER A 51 -4.55 7.90 12.20
CA SER A 51 -5.78 8.62 12.54
C SER A 51 -6.57 8.89 11.26
N ILE A 52 -7.88 8.68 11.28
CA ILE A 52 -8.77 8.89 10.14
C ILE A 52 -9.64 10.13 10.35
N ALA A 53 -9.95 10.86 9.28
CA ALA A 53 -10.94 11.94 9.36
C ALA A 53 -12.34 11.39 9.68
N SER A 54 -13.19 12.22 10.27
CA SER A 54 -14.51 11.81 10.80
C SER A 54 -15.47 11.30 9.72
N ASP A 55 -15.26 11.69 8.47
CA ASP A 55 -16.06 11.36 7.29
C ASP A 55 -15.51 10.17 6.49
N VAL A 56 -14.33 9.63 6.83
CA VAL A 56 -13.67 8.53 6.09
C VAL A 56 -14.59 7.32 5.94
N VAL A 57 -15.28 6.92 7.01
CA VAL A 57 -16.19 5.77 6.96
C VAL A 57 -17.33 6.03 5.98
N THR A 58 -17.96 7.21 6.04
CA THR A 58 -19.06 7.58 5.14
C THR A 58 -18.61 7.60 3.67
N LEU A 59 -17.46 8.21 3.39
CA LEU A 59 -16.92 8.33 2.04
C LEU A 59 -16.55 6.96 1.42
N LEU A 60 -15.92 6.09 2.21
CA LEU A 60 -15.58 4.73 1.75
C LEU A 60 -16.84 3.87 1.57
N VAL A 61 -17.80 3.94 2.50
CA VAL A 61 -19.07 3.21 2.39
C VAL A 61 -19.81 3.60 1.11
N GLU A 62 -19.86 4.90 0.76
CA GLU A 62 -20.52 5.36 -0.46
C GLU A 62 -19.90 4.72 -1.71
N LYS A 63 -18.58 4.59 -1.77
CA LYS A 63 -17.89 3.87 -2.85
C LYS A 63 -18.23 2.37 -2.85
N MET A 64 -18.33 1.75 -1.68
CA MET A 64 -18.61 0.32 -1.50
C MET A 64 -20.08 -0.07 -1.74
N ARG A 65 -20.99 0.90 -1.98
CA ARG A 65 -22.40 0.62 -2.35
C ARG A 65 -22.51 -0.12 -3.67
N ASP A 66 -21.55 0.09 -4.56
CA ASP A 66 -21.40 -0.66 -5.80
C ASP A 66 -20.95 -2.09 -5.48
N SER A 67 -21.78 -3.08 -5.82
CA SER A 67 -21.54 -4.49 -5.51
C SER A 67 -20.28 -5.05 -6.16
N ASP A 68 -19.84 -4.45 -7.27
CA ASP A 68 -18.65 -4.88 -8.01
C ASP A 68 -17.36 -4.41 -7.32
N VAL A 69 -17.45 -3.46 -6.38
CA VAL A 69 -16.30 -3.00 -5.58
C VAL A 69 -16.10 -3.93 -4.38
N GLY A 70 -14.95 -4.60 -4.36
CA GLY A 70 -14.54 -5.52 -3.29
C GLY A 70 -13.66 -4.83 -2.24
N ALA A 71 -12.95 -3.77 -2.63
CA ALA A 71 -12.17 -2.95 -1.71
C ALA A 71 -12.08 -1.48 -2.16
N ALA A 72 -11.95 -0.57 -1.21
CA ALA A 72 -11.68 0.85 -1.45
C ALA A 72 -10.67 1.37 -0.43
N MET A 73 -9.69 2.15 -0.85
CA MET A 73 -8.73 2.80 0.05
C MET A 73 -8.87 4.32 0.06
N GLY A 74 -8.50 4.92 1.19
CA GLY A 74 -8.44 6.36 1.35
C GLY A 74 -7.09 6.96 0.97
N GLN A 75 -7.06 8.29 0.92
CA GLN A 75 -5.83 9.07 0.77
C GLN A 75 -4.95 8.98 2.03
N LEU A 76 -3.65 8.76 1.84
CA LEU A 76 -2.68 8.76 2.93
C LEU A 76 -1.90 10.07 3.02
N LYS A 77 -1.67 10.54 4.25
CA LYS A 77 -0.83 11.69 4.57
C LYS A 77 0.08 11.37 5.76
N ALA A 78 1.30 11.92 5.79
CA ALA A 78 2.15 11.81 6.97
C ALA A 78 1.66 12.76 8.07
N SER A 79 1.35 12.22 9.25
CA SER A 79 0.90 13.02 10.41
C SER A 79 2.02 13.88 10.98
N ASN A 80 3.26 13.36 10.96
CA ASN A 80 4.48 14.02 11.43
C ASN A 80 5.29 14.65 10.28
N ARG A 81 4.65 15.05 9.18
CA ARG A 81 5.34 15.64 8.01
C ARG A 81 6.26 16.78 8.39
N ASP A 82 5.87 17.65 9.32
CA ASP A 82 6.63 18.85 9.69
C ASP A 82 7.74 18.61 10.73
N GLN A 83 7.99 17.35 11.12
CA GLN A 83 8.98 17.02 12.15
C GLN A 83 10.44 17.24 11.69
N ASN A 84 10.80 16.84 10.46
CA ASN A 84 12.11 17.08 9.88
C ASN A 84 12.11 16.97 8.35
N LEU A 85 13.26 17.19 7.70
CA LEU A 85 13.36 17.09 6.24
C LEU A 85 13.01 15.69 5.71
N LEU A 86 13.40 14.63 6.42
CA LEU A 86 13.11 13.25 6.02
C LEU A 86 11.61 12.98 6.03
N THR A 87 10.88 13.37 7.08
CA THR A 87 9.42 13.18 7.16
C THR A 87 8.68 13.95 6.07
N ARG A 88 9.17 15.15 5.71
CA ARG A 88 8.64 15.92 4.57
C ARG A 88 8.86 15.22 3.23
N LEU A 89 10.04 14.65 3.00
CA LEU A 89 10.35 13.91 1.79
C LEU A 89 9.54 12.61 1.72
N ILE A 90 9.33 11.92 2.85
CA ILE A 90 8.50 10.72 2.90
C ILE A 90 7.03 11.06 2.61
N ASP A 91 6.50 12.18 3.10
CA ASP A 91 5.13 12.63 2.77
C ASP A 91 4.96 12.84 1.25
N MET A 92 5.96 13.42 0.59
CA MET A 92 5.97 13.57 -0.88
C MET A 92 6.03 12.21 -1.59
N GLU A 93 6.86 11.28 -1.12
CA GLU A 93 6.95 9.93 -1.70
C GLU A 93 5.64 9.15 -1.49
N TYR A 94 5.01 9.26 -0.32
CA TYR A 94 3.69 8.69 -0.04
C TYR A 94 2.63 9.27 -0.98
N TRP A 95 2.70 10.57 -1.29
CA TRP A 95 1.80 11.16 -2.28
C TRP A 95 1.93 10.48 -3.63
N LEU A 96 3.15 10.29 -4.13
CA LEU A 96 3.37 9.64 -5.42
C LEU A 96 2.94 8.16 -5.41
N ALA A 97 3.40 7.38 -4.43
CA ALA A 97 3.25 5.92 -4.42
C ALA A 97 1.89 5.42 -3.89
N CYS A 98 1.31 6.12 -2.93
CA CYS A 98 0.08 5.70 -2.23
C CYS A 98 -1.16 6.50 -2.63
N ASN A 99 -1.02 7.65 -3.31
CA ASN A 99 -2.15 8.46 -3.75
C ASN A 99 -2.22 8.56 -5.27
N ASP A 100 -1.24 9.20 -5.92
CA ASP A 100 -1.27 9.48 -7.36
C ASP A 100 -1.30 8.20 -8.20
N GLU A 101 -0.40 7.26 -7.92
CA GLU A 101 -0.39 5.96 -8.59
C GLU A 101 -1.71 5.18 -8.36
N ARG A 102 -2.28 5.26 -7.16
CA ARG A 102 -3.54 4.58 -6.82
C ARG A 102 -4.72 5.23 -7.53
N ALA A 103 -4.75 6.54 -7.64
CA ALA A 103 -5.75 7.27 -8.41
C ALA A 103 -5.69 6.87 -9.90
N ALA A 104 -4.48 6.75 -10.46
CA ALA A 104 -4.30 6.29 -11.85
C ALA A 104 -4.77 4.84 -12.06
N GLN A 105 -4.47 3.94 -11.11
CA GLN A 105 -4.94 2.54 -11.13
C GLN A 105 -6.46 2.43 -10.94
N ALA A 106 -7.06 3.24 -10.08
CA ALA A 106 -8.49 3.24 -9.78
C ALA A 106 -9.35 3.59 -11.01
N ARG A 107 -8.82 4.37 -11.96
CA ARG A 107 -9.50 4.60 -13.26
C ARG A 107 -9.79 3.32 -14.05
N PHE A 108 -9.08 2.24 -13.74
CA PHE A 108 -9.26 0.93 -14.34
C PHE A 108 -9.85 -0.07 -13.35
N GLY A 109 -10.38 0.39 -12.21
CA GLY A 109 -10.97 -0.44 -11.16
C GLY A 109 -10.00 -1.42 -10.51
N ALA A 110 -8.70 -1.14 -10.58
CA ALA A 110 -7.66 -2.10 -10.20
C ALA A 110 -6.49 -1.44 -9.48
N VAL A 111 -6.79 -0.76 -8.38
CA VAL A 111 -5.79 -0.42 -7.38
C VAL A 111 -5.05 -1.69 -6.98
N MET A 112 -3.74 -1.74 -7.21
CA MET A 112 -2.94 -2.95 -6.99
C MET A 112 -2.53 -3.15 -5.52
N CYS A 113 -2.78 -2.17 -4.66
CA CYS A 113 -2.51 -2.23 -3.22
C CYS A 113 -3.39 -1.22 -2.47
N CYS A 114 -4.48 -1.67 -1.87
CA CYS A 114 -5.25 -0.90 -0.90
C CYS A 114 -4.47 -0.85 0.42
N CYS A 115 -3.77 0.26 0.67
CA CYS A 115 -2.80 0.37 1.76
C CYS A 115 -3.42 0.22 3.16
N GLY A 116 -2.72 -0.49 4.05
CA GLY A 116 -3.18 -0.84 5.41
C GLY A 116 -3.66 0.29 6.31
N PRO A 117 -3.12 1.53 6.25
CA PRO A 117 -3.59 2.63 7.09
C PRO A 117 -5.06 3.00 6.89
N CYS A 118 -5.64 2.76 5.70
CA CYS A 118 -7.03 3.09 5.41
C CYS A 118 -7.54 2.30 4.21
N ALA A 119 -8.04 1.09 4.46
CA ALA A 119 -8.61 0.24 3.43
C ALA A 119 -9.88 -0.46 3.93
N MET A 120 -10.98 -0.28 3.20
CA MET A 120 -12.26 -0.93 3.44
C MET A 120 -12.44 -2.11 2.48
N TYR A 121 -12.97 -3.22 2.99
CA TYR A 121 -13.19 -4.45 2.25
C TYR A 121 -14.63 -4.94 2.41
N ARG A 122 -15.18 -5.54 1.36
CA ARG A 122 -16.46 -6.24 1.43
C ARG A 122 -16.29 -7.53 2.22
N ARG A 123 -16.96 -7.65 3.38
CA ARG A 123 -16.76 -8.79 4.31
C ARG A 123 -17.11 -10.12 3.66
N SER A 124 -18.23 -10.19 2.94
CA SER A 124 -18.68 -11.44 2.29
C SER A 124 -17.65 -12.00 1.32
N ALA A 125 -17.01 -11.15 0.51
CA ALA A 125 -15.92 -11.54 -0.37
C ALA A 125 -14.66 -11.91 0.43
N LEU A 126 -14.32 -11.12 1.44
CA LEU A 126 -13.12 -11.32 2.26
C LEU A 126 -13.14 -12.67 2.99
N LEU A 127 -14.30 -13.09 3.52
CA LEU A 127 -14.48 -14.37 4.18
C LEU A 127 -14.16 -15.56 3.27
N LEU A 128 -14.55 -15.50 1.99
CA LEU A 128 -14.27 -16.55 1.00
C LEU A 128 -12.77 -16.64 0.66
N LEU A 129 -12.02 -15.58 0.94
CA LEU A 129 -10.60 -15.46 0.61
C LEU A 129 -9.68 -15.70 1.81
N LEU A 130 -10.22 -15.88 3.03
CA LEU A 130 -9.40 -15.99 4.25
C LEU A 130 -8.41 -17.16 4.22
N ASP A 131 -8.80 -18.31 3.66
CA ASP A 131 -7.90 -19.46 3.55
C ASP A 131 -6.69 -19.16 2.65
N GLN A 132 -6.92 -18.57 1.47
CA GLN A 132 -5.87 -18.14 0.54
C GLN A 132 -5.03 -16.98 1.11
N TYR A 133 -5.67 -16.10 1.88
CA TYR A 133 -4.99 -15.03 2.57
C TYR A 133 -4.04 -15.58 3.62
N GLN A 134 -4.51 -16.51 4.47
CA GLN A 134 -3.73 -17.16 5.52
C GLN A 134 -2.55 -17.94 4.96
N THR A 135 -2.78 -18.71 3.89
CA THR A 135 -1.83 -19.69 3.34
C THR A 135 -0.87 -19.09 2.30
N GLN A 136 -0.69 -17.76 2.26
CA GLN A 136 0.21 -17.14 1.29
C GLN A 136 1.63 -17.74 1.34
N LEU A 137 2.04 -18.36 0.24
CA LEU A 137 3.37 -18.92 0.04
C LEU A 137 4.17 -18.05 -0.93
N TYR A 138 5.47 -17.90 -0.65
CA TYR A 138 6.45 -17.41 -1.60
C TYR A 138 7.60 -18.39 -1.69
N ARG A 139 7.85 -18.92 -2.90
CA ARG A 139 8.88 -19.96 -3.16
C ARG A 139 8.78 -21.14 -2.19
N GLY A 140 7.55 -21.58 -1.91
CA GLY A 140 7.24 -22.71 -1.03
C GLY A 140 7.34 -22.41 0.48
N LYS A 141 7.57 -21.15 0.89
CA LYS A 141 7.63 -20.75 2.30
C LYS A 141 6.49 -19.80 2.66
N PRO A 142 5.89 -19.92 3.86
CA PRO A 142 4.93 -18.93 4.35
C PRO A 142 5.54 -17.52 4.31
N SER A 143 4.77 -16.55 3.82
CA SER A 143 5.20 -15.17 3.75
C SER A 143 4.41 -14.31 4.73
N ASP A 144 5.10 -13.48 5.52
CA ASP A 144 4.57 -12.75 6.68
C ASP A 144 4.59 -11.22 6.53
N PHE A 145 4.79 -10.73 5.31
CA PHE A 145 4.79 -9.29 4.97
C PHE A 145 3.91 -9.01 3.76
N GLY A 146 3.46 -7.77 3.57
CA GLY A 146 2.73 -7.36 2.37
C GLY A 146 1.29 -7.84 2.33
N GLU A 147 0.65 -7.91 3.50
CA GLU A 147 -0.72 -8.37 3.68
C GLU A 147 -1.73 -7.56 2.89
N ASP A 148 -1.56 -6.24 2.87
CA ASP A 148 -2.48 -5.30 2.22
C ASP A 148 -2.53 -5.53 0.70
N ARG A 149 -1.34 -5.65 0.08
CA ARG A 149 -1.21 -5.93 -1.34
C ARG A 149 -1.74 -7.32 -1.69
N HIS A 150 -1.45 -8.33 -0.86
CA HIS A 150 -1.98 -9.68 -1.07
C HIS A 150 -3.51 -9.72 -1.04
N LEU A 151 -4.14 -9.09 -0.03
CA LEU A 151 -5.61 -8.99 0.04
C LEU A 151 -6.20 -8.31 -1.19
N THR A 152 -5.55 -7.23 -1.65
CA THR A 152 -5.99 -6.49 -2.83
C THR A 152 -5.92 -7.36 -4.09
N ILE A 153 -4.83 -8.12 -4.27
CA ILE A 153 -4.68 -9.05 -5.40
C ILE A 153 -5.72 -10.18 -5.33
N LEU A 154 -6.03 -10.70 -4.14
CA LEU A 154 -7.06 -11.71 -3.97
C LEU A 154 -8.45 -11.17 -4.34
N MET A 155 -8.77 -9.93 -3.97
CA MET A 155 -10.02 -9.27 -4.37
C MET A 155 -10.12 -9.13 -5.91
N LEU A 156 -9.06 -8.65 -6.55
CA LEU A 156 -8.99 -8.56 -8.01
C LEU A 156 -9.09 -9.94 -8.68
N SER A 157 -8.44 -10.95 -8.11
CA SER A 157 -8.50 -12.34 -8.61
C SER A 157 -9.89 -12.95 -8.48
N ALA A 158 -10.66 -12.51 -7.48
CA ALA A 158 -12.05 -12.89 -7.30
C ALA A 158 -13.03 -12.13 -8.22
N GLY A 159 -12.51 -11.25 -9.08
CA GLY A 159 -13.30 -10.49 -10.07
C GLY A 159 -13.87 -9.18 -9.55
N PHE A 160 -13.52 -8.75 -8.34
CA PHE A 160 -13.95 -7.46 -7.82
C PHE A 160 -13.05 -6.33 -8.27
N ARG A 161 -13.61 -5.12 -8.36
CA ARG A 161 -12.84 -3.88 -8.49
C ARG A 161 -12.26 -3.43 -7.16
N THR A 162 -11.12 -2.77 -7.24
CA THR A 162 -10.46 -2.08 -6.12
C THR A 162 -10.26 -0.60 -6.44
N GLU A 163 -10.70 0.27 -5.53
CA GLU A 163 -10.92 1.68 -5.79
C GLU A 163 -10.11 2.60 -4.85
N TYR A 164 -9.94 3.86 -5.27
CA TYR A 164 -9.29 4.92 -4.50
C TYR A 164 -10.26 6.08 -4.27
N VAL A 165 -10.36 6.55 -3.02
CA VAL A 165 -11.24 7.65 -2.61
C VAL A 165 -10.38 8.79 -2.05
N PRO A 166 -10.09 9.84 -2.85
CA PRO A 166 -9.17 10.91 -2.45
C PRO A 166 -9.67 11.71 -1.24
N GLU A 167 -10.99 11.86 -1.07
CA GLU A 167 -11.58 12.62 0.02
C GLU A 167 -11.47 11.89 1.38
N ALA A 168 -11.31 10.56 1.36
CA ALA A 168 -11.20 9.75 2.57
C ALA A 168 -9.78 9.82 3.14
N ILE A 169 -9.49 10.84 3.94
CA ILE A 169 -8.12 11.15 4.40
C ILE A 169 -7.76 10.39 5.69
N ALA A 170 -6.64 9.66 5.64
CA ALA A 170 -5.98 9.04 6.78
C ALA A 170 -4.56 9.59 6.98
N LYS A 171 -4.23 9.93 8.22
CA LYS A 171 -2.93 10.46 8.64
C LYS A 171 -2.17 9.42 9.45
N THR A 172 -1.07 8.92 8.89
CA THR A 172 -0.22 7.88 9.49
C THR A 172 1.14 8.44 9.89
N VAL A 173 1.74 7.93 10.97
CA VAL A 173 3.10 8.30 11.38
C VAL A 173 4.12 7.67 10.45
N VAL A 174 5.05 8.48 9.91
CA VAL A 174 6.14 8.00 9.05
C VAL A 174 7.47 7.99 9.80
N PRO A 175 8.46 7.17 9.39
CA PRO A 175 9.76 7.13 10.06
C PRO A 175 10.47 8.49 10.05
N ASP A 176 11.00 8.87 11.21
CA ASP A 176 11.75 10.11 11.40
C ASP A 176 13.27 9.91 11.32
N ARG A 177 13.73 8.66 11.15
CA ARG A 177 15.14 8.25 11.05
C ARG A 177 15.40 7.42 9.80
N ILE A 178 16.51 7.69 9.12
CA ILE A 178 16.92 7.02 7.88
C ILE A 178 16.97 5.49 8.05
N GLY A 179 17.52 4.97 9.15
CA GLY A 179 17.60 3.53 9.36
C GLY A 179 16.22 2.84 9.44
N SER A 180 15.22 3.49 10.03
CA SER A 180 13.85 2.98 10.09
C SER A 180 13.17 3.08 8.72
N TYR A 181 13.38 4.19 8.02
CA TYR A 181 12.91 4.38 6.64
C TYR A 181 13.45 3.30 5.70
N LEU A 182 14.77 3.04 5.70
CA LEU A 182 15.38 2.03 4.84
C LEU A 182 14.84 0.62 5.12
N ARG A 183 14.65 0.25 6.39
CA ARG A 183 14.02 -1.03 6.75
C ARG A 183 12.59 -1.14 6.24
N GLN A 184 11.83 -0.06 6.26
CA GLN A 184 10.48 -0.01 5.70
C GLN A 184 10.52 -0.18 4.18
N GLN A 185 11.34 0.61 3.47
CA GLN A 185 11.46 0.55 2.02
C GLN A 185 11.92 -0.82 1.52
N LEU A 186 12.88 -1.46 2.19
CA LEU A 186 13.30 -2.82 1.85
C LEU A 186 12.17 -3.83 2.01
N ARG A 187 11.33 -3.68 3.03
CA ARG A 187 10.15 -4.55 3.24
C ARG A 187 9.13 -4.35 2.13
N TRP A 188 8.85 -3.10 1.76
CA TRP A 188 7.92 -2.74 0.69
C TRP A 188 8.40 -3.18 -0.69
N ALA A 189 9.69 -3.04 -0.98
CA ALA A 189 10.28 -3.52 -2.23
C ALA A 189 10.16 -5.05 -2.35
N ARG A 190 10.44 -5.79 -1.27
CA ARG A 190 10.28 -7.26 -1.24
C ARG A 190 8.83 -7.69 -1.47
N SER A 191 7.87 -7.04 -0.82
CA SER A 191 6.43 -7.28 -1.04
C SER A 191 6.05 -6.97 -2.47
N THR A 192 6.40 -5.80 -2.99
CA THR A 192 6.05 -5.36 -4.35
C THR A 192 6.58 -6.33 -5.39
N PHE A 193 7.83 -6.76 -5.29
CA PHE A 193 8.41 -7.73 -6.23
C PHE A 193 7.68 -9.07 -6.19
N ARG A 194 7.48 -9.64 -5.00
CA ARG A 194 6.73 -10.90 -4.83
C ARG A 194 5.31 -10.79 -5.39
N ASP A 195 4.59 -9.78 -4.98
CA ASP A 195 3.17 -9.65 -5.24
C ASP A 195 2.90 -9.27 -6.70
N THR A 196 3.84 -8.57 -7.36
CA THR A 196 3.77 -8.40 -8.82
C THR A 196 3.80 -9.75 -9.52
N LEU A 197 4.67 -10.68 -9.09
CA LEU A 197 4.73 -12.02 -9.68
C LEU A 197 3.42 -12.80 -9.48
N LEU A 198 2.80 -12.65 -8.30
CA LEU A 198 1.49 -13.25 -8.01
C LEU A 198 0.37 -12.62 -8.84
N ALA A 199 0.47 -11.32 -9.13
CA ALA A 199 -0.51 -10.59 -9.92
C ALA A 199 -0.32 -10.71 -11.44
N LEU A 200 0.77 -11.33 -11.93
CA LEU A 200 1.02 -11.50 -13.37
C LEU A 200 -0.18 -12.09 -14.15
N PRO A 201 -0.89 -13.13 -13.63
CA PRO A 201 -2.06 -13.67 -14.32
C PRO A 201 -3.24 -12.69 -14.45
N LEU A 202 -3.28 -11.65 -13.62
CA LEU A 202 -4.32 -10.62 -13.66
C LEU A 202 -4.04 -9.54 -14.71
N LEU A 203 -2.78 -9.34 -15.10
CA LEU A 203 -2.41 -8.24 -15.99
C LEU A 203 -3.09 -8.30 -17.38
N PRO A 204 -3.22 -9.46 -18.05
CA PRO A 204 -3.87 -9.54 -19.36
C PRO A 204 -5.37 -9.27 -19.35
N SER A 205 -6.05 -9.52 -18.23
CA SER A 205 -7.50 -9.27 -18.09
C SER A 205 -7.82 -7.82 -17.74
N HIS A 206 -6.81 -7.00 -17.49
CA HIS A 206 -6.95 -5.60 -17.11
C HIS A 206 -6.37 -4.66 -18.16
N ASN A 207 -6.55 -3.34 -17.96
CA ASN A 207 -6.00 -2.35 -18.88
C ASN A 207 -4.47 -2.42 -18.96
N ARG A 208 -3.91 -2.24 -20.17
CA ARG A 208 -2.46 -2.23 -20.45
C ARG A 208 -1.67 -1.27 -19.55
N PHE A 209 -2.31 -0.22 -19.04
CA PHE A 209 -1.72 0.66 -18.03
C PHE A 209 -1.17 -0.11 -16.83
N LEU A 210 -1.89 -1.12 -16.33
CA LEU A 210 -1.48 -1.90 -15.16
C LEU A 210 -0.28 -2.80 -15.47
N THR A 211 -0.19 -3.32 -16.69
CA THR A 211 1.01 -4.03 -17.15
C THR A 211 2.22 -3.09 -17.19
N LEU A 212 2.05 -1.90 -17.75
CA LEU A 212 3.11 -0.89 -17.82
C LEU A 212 3.55 -0.43 -16.43
N ASP A 213 2.59 -0.20 -15.54
CA ASP A 213 2.82 0.20 -14.16
C ASP A 213 3.53 -0.91 -13.35
N ALA A 214 3.11 -2.16 -13.50
CA ALA A 214 3.80 -3.31 -12.91
C ALA A 214 5.26 -3.44 -13.41
N ILE A 215 5.48 -3.28 -14.72
CA ILE A 215 6.83 -3.26 -15.30
C ILE A 215 7.64 -2.11 -14.72
N HIS A 216 7.07 -0.91 -14.68
CA HIS A 216 7.73 0.30 -14.18
C HIS A 216 8.13 0.18 -12.70
N GLN A 217 7.24 -0.33 -11.85
CA GLN A 217 7.51 -0.53 -10.41
C GLN A 217 8.64 -1.53 -10.14
N ASN A 218 8.86 -2.50 -11.02
CA ASN A 218 9.86 -3.55 -10.82
C ASN A 218 11.17 -3.28 -11.56
N ILE A 219 11.11 -2.81 -12.80
CA ILE A 219 12.28 -2.55 -13.64
C ILE A 219 12.83 -1.14 -13.40
N GLY A 220 11.97 -0.14 -13.17
CA GLY A 220 12.37 1.25 -12.99
C GLY A 220 13.43 1.44 -11.90
N PRO A 221 13.21 0.97 -10.66
CA PRO A 221 14.21 1.07 -9.60
C PRO A 221 15.55 0.38 -9.93
N LEU A 222 15.51 -0.75 -10.64
CA LEU A 222 16.71 -1.46 -11.08
C LEU A 222 17.49 -0.65 -12.12
N LEU A 223 16.80 -0.12 -13.14
CA LEU A 223 17.41 0.73 -14.15
C LEU A 223 18.00 2.00 -13.55
N LEU A 224 17.29 2.63 -12.62
CA LEU A 224 17.79 3.81 -11.90
C LEU A 224 19.04 3.48 -11.07
N ALA A 225 19.05 2.33 -10.37
CA ALA A 225 20.20 1.89 -9.59
C ALA A 225 21.42 1.62 -10.48
N VAL A 226 21.24 0.90 -11.59
CA VAL A 226 22.31 0.63 -12.56
C VAL A 226 22.81 1.92 -13.20
N SER A 227 21.92 2.82 -13.61
CA SER A 227 22.27 4.12 -14.20
C SER A 227 23.04 5.00 -13.22
N SER A 228 22.64 5.02 -11.95
CA SER A 228 23.32 5.78 -10.90
C SER A 228 24.70 5.19 -10.59
N ALA A 229 24.81 3.86 -10.46
CA ALA A 229 26.07 3.18 -10.18
C ALA A 229 27.09 3.37 -11.31
N THR A 230 26.65 3.20 -12.57
CA THR A 230 27.50 3.43 -13.75
C THR A 230 27.94 4.89 -13.85
N GLY A 231 27.05 5.84 -13.56
CA GLY A 231 27.40 7.27 -13.49
C GLY A 231 28.47 7.59 -12.44
N ILE A 232 28.35 7.01 -11.23
CA ILE A 232 29.33 7.18 -10.15
C ILE A 232 30.67 6.52 -10.52
N ILE A 233 30.65 5.29 -11.05
CA ILE A 233 31.87 4.58 -11.47
C ILE A 233 32.61 5.38 -12.53
N GLN A 234 31.89 5.87 -13.54
CA GLN A 234 32.51 6.70 -14.58
C GLN A 234 33.12 7.97 -13.98
N PHE A 235 32.41 8.67 -13.09
CA PHE A 235 32.96 9.84 -12.42
C PHE A 235 34.27 9.58 -11.70
N VAL A 236 34.32 8.49 -10.94
CA VAL A 236 35.49 8.13 -10.14
C VAL A 236 36.67 7.80 -11.05
N LEU A 237 36.41 7.19 -12.21
CA LEU A 237 37.45 6.79 -13.16
C LEU A 237 37.91 7.93 -14.08
N THR A 238 37.02 8.84 -14.46
CA THR A 238 37.29 9.82 -15.53
C THR A 238 37.10 11.27 -15.13
N ALA A 239 36.65 11.56 -13.90
CA ALA A 239 36.23 12.88 -13.43
C ALA A 239 35.15 13.54 -14.33
N THR A 240 34.45 12.75 -15.15
CA THR A 240 33.41 13.24 -16.06
C THR A 240 32.08 12.55 -15.78
N MET A 241 31.01 13.33 -15.81
CA MET A 241 29.63 12.82 -15.72
C MET A 241 29.14 12.43 -17.12
N PRO A 242 28.75 11.17 -17.36
CA PRO A 242 28.10 10.80 -18.61
C PRO A 242 26.78 11.57 -18.79
N GLY A 243 26.69 12.37 -19.85
CA GLY A 243 25.46 13.11 -20.18
C GLY A 243 24.24 12.19 -20.36
N TRP A 244 24.45 10.94 -20.78
CA TRP A 244 23.38 9.95 -20.90
C TRP A 244 22.78 9.54 -19.54
N THR A 245 23.56 9.51 -18.45
CA THR A 245 23.02 9.24 -17.11
C THR A 245 22.09 10.36 -16.65
N ILE A 246 22.47 11.61 -16.92
CA ILE A 246 21.62 12.78 -16.64
C ILE A 246 20.33 12.71 -17.48
N ILE A 247 20.44 12.37 -18.76
CA ILE A 247 19.28 12.22 -19.66
C ILE A 247 18.37 11.07 -19.20
N ILE A 248 18.90 9.94 -18.75
CA ILE A 248 18.08 8.82 -18.24
C ILE A 248 17.36 9.23 -16.95
N ILE A 249 18.04 9.83 -15.98
CA ILE A 249 17.41 10.29 -14.74
C ILE A 249 16.35 11.35 -15.05
N ALA A 250 16.66 12.32 -15.91
CA ALA A 250 15.73 13.38 -16.32
C ALA A 250 14.53 12.82 -17.08
N SER A 251 14.73 11.89 -18.01
CA SER A 251 13.64 11.26 -18.77
C SER A 251 12.76 10.36 -17.90
N MET A 252 13.33 9.56 -17.00
CA MET A 252 12.55 8.77 -16.03
C MET A 252 11.72 9.68 -15.11
N THR A 253 12.29 10.81 -14.70
CA THR A 253 11.58 11.83 -13.90
C THR A 253 10.49 12.52 -14.72
N MET A 254 10.77 12.91 -15.96
CA MET A 254 9.80 13.53 -16.87
C MET A 254 8.66 12.57 -17.23
N VAL A 255 8.93 11.28 -17.46
CA VAL A 255 7.87 10.28 -17.72
C VAL A 255 6.99 10.14 -16.49
N ARG A 256 7.57 10.04 -15.28
CA ARG A 256 6.80 10.03 -14.02
C ARG A 256 5.93 11.28 -13.89
N CYS A 257 6.50 12.47 -14.08
CA CYS A 257 5.76 13.73 -13.97
C CYS A 257 4.72 13.92 -15.09
N SER A 258 5.00 13.48 -16.32
CA SER A 258 4.10 13.65 -17.48
C SER A 258 2.93 12.68 -17.44
N VAL A 259 3.14 11.45 -16.97
CA VAL A 259 2.05 10.47 -16.77
C VAL A 259 1.11 10.95 -15.66
N ALA A 260 1.65 11.55 -14.60
CA ALA A 260 0.86 12.19 -13.54
C ALA A 260 0.13 13.45 -14.07
N ALA A 261 0.82 14.34 -14.77
CA ALA A 261 0.27 15.62 -15.23
C ALA A 261 -0.71 15.51 -16.41
N TYR A 262 -0.51 14.58 -17.34
CA TYR A 262 -1.43 14.37 -18.48
C TYR A 262 -2.76 13.74 -18.06
N ARG A 263 -2.86 13.27 -16.81
CA ARG A 263 -4.02 12.53 -16.32
C ARG A 263 -4.63 13.12 -15.05
N ALA A 264 -4.07 14.16 -14.43
CA ALA A 264 -4.78 15.01 -13.47
C ALA A 264 -5.80 15.89 -14.22
#